data_AF-R9LF08-F1
#
_entry.id   AF-R9LF08-F1
#
_cell.length_a   1.000
_cell.length_b   1.000
_cell.length_c   1.000
_cell.angle_alpha   90.00
_cell.angle_beta   90.00
_cell.angle_gamma   90.00
#
_symmetry.space_group_name_H-M   'P 1'
#
loop_
_entity.id
_entity.type
_entity.pdbx_description
1 polymer ?
#
loop_
_entity_poly.entity_id
_entity_poly.type
_entity_poly.pdbx_seq_one_letter_code
_entity_poly.pdbx_strand_id
1 'polypeptide(L)' 'MQMVVRRGLPEELQTLLKRLVAQGQIRIAGTLLYAWFRRCWELDDETAAYYMRRYFEKYFSRQLQSHRKHADAR' A
#
# COMPACT_ATOMS: atom_id res chain seq x y z
N MET A 1 -27.70 -6.74 -5.62
CA MET A 1 -26.73 -6.16 -6.57
C MET A 1 -25.85 -5.18 -5.80
N GLN A 2 -24.75 -5.64 -5.17
CA GLN A 2 -23.84 -4.71 -4.48
C GLN A 2 -23.09 -3.91 -5.55
N MET A 3 -23.44 -2.63 -5.71
CA MET A 3 -22.60 -1.71 -6.48
C MET A 3 -21.32 -1.49 -5.68
N VAL A 4 -20.21 -2.09 -6.14
CA VAL A 4 -18.88 -1.77 -5.63
C VAL A 4 -18.57 -0.34 -6.09
N VAL A 5 -18.99 0.64 -5.29
CA VAL A 5 -18.58 2.02 -5.48
C VAL A 5 -17.06 2.00 -5.36
N ARG A 6 -16.35 2.35 -6.44
CA ARG A 6 -14.89 2.59 -6.42
C ARG A 6 -14.62 3.86 -5.60
N ARG A 7 -14.94 3.84 -4.31
CA ARG A 7 -14.46 4.80 -3.34
C ARG A 7 -12.95 4.60 -3.29
N GLY A 8 -12.22 5.68 -3.54
CA GLY A 8 -10.79 5.70 -3.31
C GLY A 8 -10.46 5.27 -1.87
N LEU A 9 -9.18 5.06 -1.59
CA LEU A 9 -8.76 4.72 -0.23
C LEU A 9 -9.33 5.72 0.79
N PRO A 10 -9.91 5.25 1.91
CA PRO A 10 -10.35 6.13 3.00
C PRO A 10 -9.22 7.06 3.43
N GLU A 11 -9.52 8.33 3.72
CA GLU A 11 -8.50 9.32 4.10
C GLU A 11 -7.69 8.90 5.33
N GLU A 12 -8.34 8.23 6.28
CA GLU A 12 -7.67 7.66 7.46
C GLU A 12 -6.64 6.59 7.08
N LEU A 13 -7.00 5.70 6.13
CA LEU A 13 -6.10 4.67 5.64
C LEU A 13 -4.93 5.29 4.88
N GLN A 14 -5.18 6.32 4.06
CA GLN A 14 -4.11 7.06 3.38
C GLN A 14 -3.16 7.74 4.38
N THR A 15 -3.69 8.33 5.45
CA THR A 15 -2.91 8.99 6.49
C THR A 15 -2.05 7.98 7.27
N LEU A 16 -2.62 6.83 7.61
CA LEU A 16 -1.89 5.75 8.28
C LEU A 16 -0.75 5.21 7.40
N LEU A 17 -1.02 4.95 6.11
CA LEU A 17 0.01 4.51 5.16
C LEU A 17 1.15 5.51 5.06
N LYS A 18 0.85 6.81 4.96
CA LYS A 18 1.88 7.87 4.94
C LYS A 18 2.76 7.85 6.20
N ARG A 19 2.15 7.72 7.39
CA ARG A 19 2.91 7.64 8.66
C ARG A 19 3.80 6.41 8.73
N LEU A 20 3.26 5.23 8.39
CA LEU A 20 4.02 3.98 8.36
C LEU A 20 5.21 4.07 7.41
N VAL A 21 5.00 4.59 6.20
CA VAL A 21 6.08 4.77 5.21
C VAL A 21 7.12 5.79 5.69
N ALA A 22 6.69 6.91 6.28
CA ALA A 22 7.59 7.92 6.84
C ALA A 22 8.46 7.36 7.97
N GLN A 23 7.94 6.41 8.75
CA GLN A 23 8.68 5.70 9.80
C GLN A 23 9.52 4.52 9.27
N GLY A 24 9.57 4.30 7.96
CA GLY A 24 10.28 3.17 7.35
C GLY A 24 9.58 1.82 7.49
N GLN A 25 8.35 1.78 8.04
CA GLN A 25 7.55 0.57 8.21
C GLN A 25 6.83 0.17 6.92
N ILE A 26 7.58 0.09 5.82
CA ILE A 26 7.04 -0.15 4.47
C ILE A 26 6.35 -1.51 4.37
N ARG A 27 6.89 -2.55 5.03
CA ARG A 27 6.31 -3.89 5.00
C ARG A 27 4.92 -3.92 5.65
N ILE A 28 4.76 -3.26 6.80
CA ILE A 28 3.47 -3.15 7.51
C ILE A 28 2.47 -2.36 6.65
N ALA A 29 2.91 -1.24 6.07
CA ALA A 29 2.09 -0.44 5.18
C ALA A 29 1.62 -1.24 3.95
N GLY A 30 2.51 -2.05 3.36
CA GLY A 30 2.19 -2.94 2.24
C GLY A 30 1.15 -4.00 2.62
N THR A 31 1.35 -4.69 3.75
CA THR A 31 0.41 -5.71 4.26
C THR A 31 -0.97 -5.12 4.53
N LEU A 32 -1.02 -3.93 5.14
CA LEU A 32 -2.27 -3.23 5.45
C LEU A 32 -3.05 -2.91 4.15
N LEU A 33 -2.36 -2.36 3.15
CA LEU A 33 -2.97 -2.00 1.87
C LEU A 33 -3.43 -3.25 1.10
N TYR A 34 -2.62 -4.30 1.07
CA TYR A 34 -2.97 -5.58 0.45
C TYR A 34 -4.19 -6.23 1.12
N ALA A 35 -4.23 -6.27 2.44
CA ALA A 35 -5.37 -6.80 3.18
C ALA A 35 -6.65 -5.98 2.94
N TRP A 36 -6.52 -4.66 2.82
CA TRP A 36 -7.64 -3.80 2.48
C TRP A 36 -8.16 -4.07 1.06
N PHE A 37 -7.27 -4.23 0.06
CA PHE A 37 -7.67 -4.58 -1.30
C PHE A 37 -8.39 -5.93 -1.37
N ARG A 38 -7.92 -6.93 -0.62
CA ARG A 38 -8.60 -8.22 -0.54
C ARG A 38 -9.96 -8.15 0.14
N ARG A 39 -10.08 -7.38 1.22
CA ARG A 39 -11.30 -7.37 2.05
C ARG A 39 -12.38 -6.41 1.54
N CYS A 40 -11.98 -5.26 1.02
CA CYS A 40 -12.93 -4.22 0.58
C CYS A 40 -13.19 -4.24 -0.93
N TRP A 41 -12.22 -4.65 -1.75
CA TRP A 41 -12.40 -4.75 -3.20
C TRP A 41 -12.53 -6.20 -3.67
N GLU A 42 -12.52 -7.17 -2.74
CA GLU A 42 -12.70 -8.60 -3.02
C GLU A 42 -11.74 -9.09 -4.12
N LEU A 43 -10.52 -8.53 -4.15
CA LEU A 43 -9.53 -8.87 -5.15
C LEU A 43 -8.83 -10.19 -4.80
N ASP A 44 -8.56 -10.96 -5.84
CA ASP A 44 -7.67 -12.10 -5.77
C ASP A 44 -6.24 -11.69 -5.40
N ASP A 45 -5.49 -12.66 -4.87
CA ASP A 45 -4.14 -12.49 -4.33
C ASP A 45 -3.20 -11.75 -5.29
N GLU A 46 -3.18 -12.19 -6.55
CA GLU A 46 -2.31 -11.63 -7.59
C GLU A 46 -2.69 -10.18 -7.91
N THR A 47 -4.00 -9.91 -8.01
CA THR A 47 -4.53 -8.58 -8.34
C THR A 47 -4.32 -7.61 -7.18
N ALA A 48 -4.57 -8.04 -5.95
CA ALA A 48 -4.29 -7.25 -4.75
C ALA A 48 -2.81 -6.91 -4.62
N ALA A 49 -1.92 -7.87 -4.87
CA ALA A 49 -0.47 -7.65 -4.86
C ALA A 49 0.00 -6.70 -5.98
N TYR A 50 -0.62 -6.78 -7.15
CA TYR A 50 -0.35 -5.86 -8.26
C TYR A 50 -0.76 -4.43 -7.92
N TYR A 51 -1.99 -4.21 -7.45
CA TYR A 51 -2.47 -2.87 -7.08
C TYR A 51 -1.72 -2.28 -5.89
N MET A 52 -1.35 -3.11 -4.91
CA MET A 52 -0.50 -2.69 -3.80
C MET A 52 0.85 -2.16 -4.30
N ARG A 53 1.57 -2.93 -5.14
CA ARG A 53 2.85 -2.50 -5.71
C ARG A 53 2.71 -1.19 -6.47
N ARG A 54 1.74 -1.14 -7.40
CA ARG A 54 1.48 0.04 -8.23
C ARG A 54 1.12 1.28 -7.41
N TYR A 55 0.40 1.12 -6.30
CA TYR A 55 0.09 2.22 -5.40
C TYR A 55 1.36 2.76 -4.72
N PHE A 56 2.19 1.88 -4.17
CA PHE A 56 3.44 2.28 -3.52
C PHE A 56 4.43 2.92 -4.49
N GLU A 57 4.54 2.41 -5.72
CA GLU A 57 5.35 3.03 -6.78
C GLU A 57 4.86 4.42 -7.13
N LYS A 58 3.54 4.61 -7.25
CA LYS A 58 2.96 5.92 -7.61
C LYS A 58 3.10 6.97 -6.51
N TYR A 59 2.87 6.60 -5.25
CA TYR A 59 2.73 7.56 -4.15
C TYR A 59 3.94 7.63 -3.21
N PHE A 60 4.78 6.60 -3.19
CA PHE A 60 5.89 6.47 -2.23
C PHE A 60 7.24 6.11 -2.91
N SER A 61 7.38 6.36 -4.21
CA SER A 61 8.60 6.05 -4.99
C SER A 61 9.90 6.59 -4.37
N ARG A 62 9.87 7.78 -3.76
CA ARG A 62 11.05 8.35 -3.07
C ARG A 62 11.41 7.59 -1.79
N GLN A 63 10.42 7.24 -0.96
CA GLN A 63 10.68 6.48 0.27
C GLN A 63 11.10 5.03 -0.02
N LEU A 64 10.56 4.42 -1.08
CA LEU A 64 11.00 3.09 -1.54
C LEU A 64 12.48 3.09 -1.96
N GLN A 65 12.93 4.13 -2.68
CA GLN A 65 14.33 4.27 -3.05
C GLN A 65 15.25 4.46 -1.83
N SER A 66 14.81 5.24 -0.83
CA SER A 66 15.58 5.45 0.41
C SER A 66 15.68 4.17 1.25
N HIS A 67 14.58 3.42 1.39
CA HIS A 67 14.59 2.15 2.10
C HIS A 67 15.43 1.08 1.38
N ARG A 68 15.44 1.08 0.04
CA ARG A 68 16.31 0.19 -0.73
C ARG A 68 17.79 0.49 -0.51
N LYS A 69 18.18 1.77 -0.39
CA LYS A 69 19.56 2.16 -0.04
C LYS A 69 19.97 1.73 1.37
N HIS A 70 19.05 1.75 2.33
CA HIS A 70 19.32 1.29 3.70
C HIS A 70 19.32 -0.24 3.85
N ALA A 71 18.56 -0.96 3.02
CA ALA A 71 18.56 -2.42 3.00
C ALA A 71 19.82 -3.01 2.35
N ASP A 72 20.44 -2.29 1.41
CA ASP A 72 21.67 -2.70 0.72
C ASP A 72 22.95 -2.36 1.51
N ALA A 73 22.84 -1.49 2.53
CA ALA A 73 23.95 -1.07 3.38
C ALA A 73 24.12 -1.94 4.65
N ARG A 74 23.59 -3.16 4.66
CA ARG A 74 23.63 -4.07 5.81
C ARG A 74 24.20 -5.44 5.45
#